data_AF-A0A9X0CJJ4-F1
#
_entry.id   AF-A0A9X0CJJ4-F1
#
_cell.length_a   1.000
_cell.length_b   1.000
_cell.length_c   1.000
_cell.angle_alpha   90.00
_cell.angle_beta   90.00
_cell.angle_gamma   90.00
#
_symmetry.space_group_name_H-M   'P 1'
#
loop_
_entity.id
_entity.type
_entity.pdbx_description
1 polymer ?
#
loop_
_entity_poly.entity_id
_entity_poly.type
_entity_poly.pdbx_seq_one_letter_code
_entity_poly.pdbx_strand_id
1 'polypeptide(L)'
;MFERVALNLGKSYMLPRPMNRAGRPYGKASYYLASFKKEFSTKSLPLGYRWPSSRPQPLVDCDAEACHHPSQSTIQRLSCGHTFHSPCMSDEGGNSLGCIICLPNLISDIQKLSQSWNKGLLSGIDDDEGGEEHDDYDDDDDDGDNYSKLEKPKEKDHKYFKSPLFVQHIQEKVDKIKSAINAQSISHEE
;
A
#
# COMPACT_ATOMS: atom_id res chain seq x y z
N MET A 1 28.68 5.68 -12.76
CA MET A 1 28.84 6.57 -11.58
C MET A 1 28.83 5.85 -10.21
N PHE A 2 28.59 4.53 -10.11
CA PHE A 2 28.59 3.81 -8.81
C PHE A 2 29.56 2.61 -8.72
N GLU A 3 30.62 2.54 -9.53
CA GLU A 3 31.55 1.38 -9.56
C GLU A 3 32.37 1.20 -8.26
N ARG A 4 32.47 2.22 -7.40
CA ARG A 4 33.28 2.18 -6.16
C ARG A 4 32.44 1.91 -4.91
N VAL A 5 31.55 0.93 -4.99
CA VAL A 5 30.68 0.49 -3.88
C VAL A 5 31.50 0.07 -2.65
N ALA A 6 32.53 -0.75 -2.86
CA ALA A 6 33.23 -1.44 -1.78
C ALA A 6 34.23 -0.57 -0.98
N LEU A 7 34.75 0.52 -1.58
CA LEU A 7 35.79 1.34 -0.92
C LEU A 7 35.30 2.10 0.32
N ASN A 8 33.98 2.24 0.46
CA ASN A 8 33.33 2.99 1.52
C ASN A 8 32.39 2.16 2.39
N LEU A 9 32.54 0.83 2.38
CA LEU A 9 31.82 -0.05 3.30
C LEU A 9 32.04 0.38 4.75
N GLY A 10 30.96 0.42 5.50
CA GLY A 10 30.89 0.85 6.90
C GLY A 10 31.10 2.35 7.15
N LYS A 11 31.46 3.14 6.13
CA LYS A 11 31.76 4.57 6.30
C LYS A 11 30.54 5.48 6.18
N SER A 12 29.46 4.99 5.58
CA SER A 12 28.17 5.71 5.49
C SER A 12 27.26 5.29 6.63
N TYR A 13 26.58 6.24 7.26
CA TYR A 13 25.77 5.99 8.45
C TYR A 13 24.54 6.88 8.52
N MET A 14 23.53 6.42 9.26
CA MET A 14 22.34 7.21 9.58
C MET A 14 22.69 8.22 10.69
N LEU A 15 22.33 9.48 10.48
CA LEU A 15 22.54 10.53 11.47
C LEU A 15 21.56 10.36 12.66
N PRO A 16 21.97 10.70 13.90
CA PRO A 16 21.09 10.71 15.05
C PRO A 16 19.84 11.57 14.79
N ARG A 17 18.68 11.04 15.16
CA ARG A 17 17.43 11.81 15.09
C ARG A 17 17.17 12.51 16.41
N PRO A 18 16.69 13.76 16.38
CA PRO A 18 16.33 14.47 17.60
C PRO A 18 15.15 13.74 18.28
N MET A 19 15.15 13.75 19.61
CA MET A 19 14.14 13.07 20.42
C MET A 19 13.07 14.05 20.88
N ASN A 20 11.80 13.62 20.89
CA ASN A 20 10.72 14.39 21.49
C ASN A 20 10.72 14.24 23.01
N ARG A 21 9.83 14.96 23.71
CA ARG A 21 9.68 14.88 25.18
C ARG A 21 9.38 13.45 25.69
N ALA A 22 8.82 12.58 24.86
CA ALA A 22 8.54 11.18 25.18
C ALA A 22 9.70 10.22 24.82
N GLY A 23 10.88 10.75 24.50
CA GLY A 23 12.06 9.95 24.13
C GLY A 23 11.96 9.25 22.76
N ARG A 24 10.96 9.60 21.95
CA ARG A 24 10.79 9.02 20.60
C ARG A 24 11.47 9.91 19.57
N PRO A 25 12.20 9.32 18.60
CA PRO A 25 12.83 10.10 17.54
C PRO A 25 11.76 10.74 16.66
N TYR A 26 11.89 12.05 16.40
CA TYR A 26 10.98 12.80 15.53
C TYR A 26 11.70 13.30 14.26
N GLY A 27 10.90 13.65 13.25
CA GLY A 27 11.40 14.06 11.94
C GLY A 27 11.87 12.90 11.05
N LYS A 28 12.22 13.25 9.81
CA LYS A 28 12.75 12.29 8.83
C LYS A 28 14.21 11.98 9.13
N ALA A 29 14.62 10.74 8.87
CA ALA A 29 16.03 10.36 8.94
C ALA A 29 16.86 11.11 7.88
N SER A 30 18.12 11.35 8.22
CA SER A 30 19.16 11.86 7.32
C SER A 30 20.37 10.94 7.39
N TYR A 31 21.20 10.95 6.36
CA TYR A 31 22.31 10.01 6.19
C TYR A 31 23.56 10.74 5.74
N TYR A 32 24.70 10.38 6.33
CA TYR A 32 26.00 10.76 5.83
C TYR A 32 26.48 9.72 4.81
N LEU A 33 26.77 10.15 3.59
CA LEU A 33 27.29 9.27 2.53
C LEU A 33 28.78 9.53 2.31
N ALA A 34 29.63 8.58 2.71
CA ALA A 34 31.08 8.72 2.63
C ALA A 34 31.61 8.94 1.20
N SER A 35 30.93 8.40 0.19
CA SER A 35 31.29 8.60 -1.21
C SER A 35 31.22 10.07 -1.65
N PHE A 36 30.36 10.87 -1.02
CA PHE A 36 30.18 12.29 -1.32
C PHE A 36 30.71 13.21 -0.22
N LYS A 37 31.11 12.63 0.92
CA LYS A 37 31.49 13.36 2.15
C LYS A 37 30.44 14.42 2.52
N LYS A 38 29.15 14.05 2.39
CA LYS A 38 28.02 14.97 2.55
C LYS A 38 26.81 14.28 3.14
N GLU A 39 25.97 15.07 3.81
CA GLU A 39 24.71 14.67 4.37
C GLU A 39 23.56 14.79 3.36
N PHE A 40 22.65 13.83 3.40
CA PHE A 40 21.49 13.76 2.53
C PHE A 40 20.24 13.44 3.33
N SER A 41 19.14 14.09 2.95
CA SER A 41 17.81 13.72 3.43
C SER A 41 17.33 12.45 2.73
N THR A 42 16.39 11.72 3.32
CA THR A 42 15.76 10.55 2.67
C THR A 42 15.12 10.85 1.32
N LYS A 43 14.68 12.09 1.05
CA LYS A 43 14.08 12.49 -0.24
C LYS A 43 15.08 12.47 -1.39
N SER A 44 16.37 12.65 -1.10
CA SER A 44 17.45 12.65 -2.09
C SER A 44 18.17 11.31 -2.18
N LEU A 45 17.74 10.30 -1.42
CA LEU A 45 18.37 8.98 -1.41
C LEU A 45 17.70 8.03 -2.40
N PRO A 46 18.43 7.00 -2.85
CA PRO A 46 17.86 5.89 -3.61
C PRO A 46 16.63 5.26 -2.94
N LEU A 47 15.75 4.67 -3.75
CA LEU A 47 14.46 4.12 -3.32
C LEU A 47 14.56 3.16 -2.12
N GLY A 48 15.63 2.35 -2.01
CA GLY A 48 15.81 1.41 -0.91
C GLY A 48 15.83 2.07 0.47
N TYR A 49 16.21 3.35 0.57
CA TYR A 49 16.19 4.10 1.84
C TYR A 49 14.78 4.53 2.28
N ARG A 50 13.75 4.29 1.47
CA ARG A 50 12.34 4.56 1.80
C ARG A 50 11.84 3.68 2.94
N TRP A 51 12.25 2.41 2.97
CA TRP A 51 11.78 1.42 3.95
C TRP A 51 12.85 1.20 5.03
N PRO A 52 12.64 1.65 6.28
CA PRO A 52 13.67 1.60 7.33
C PRO A 52 14.20 0.19 7.63
N SER A 53 13.34 -0.83 7.55
CA SER A 53 13.68 -2.23 7.79
C SER A 53 14.42 -2.91 6.63
N SER A 54 14.46 -2.28 5.46
CA SER A 54 14.94 -2.89 4.22
C SER A 54 15.89 -1.97 3.47
N ARG A 55 16.53 -1.04 4.19
CA ARG A 55 17.52 -0.10 3.64
C ARG A 55 18.78 -0.84 3.21
N PRO A 56 19.53 -0.31 2.22
CA PRO A 56 20.84 -0.85 1.85
C PRO A 56 21.76 -0.93 3.08
N GLN A 57 22.40 -2.08 3.27
CA GLN A 57 23.23 -2.34 4.43
C GLN A 57 24.65 -1.81 4.17
N PRO A 58 25.14 -0.84 4.97
CA PRO A 58 26.43 -0.20 4.68
C PRO A 58 27.63 -1.13 4.94
N LEU A 59 27.46 -2.21 5.68
CA LEU A 59 28.53 -3.08 6.16
C LEU A 59 28.76 -4.33 5.31
N VAL A 60 27.88 -4.61 4.35
CA VAL A 60 27.95 -5.79 3.49
C VAL A 60 28.17 -5.37 2.05
N ASP A 61 28.82 -6.25 1.29
CA ASP A 61 29.00 -6.11 -0.15
C ASP A 61 27.76 -6.55 -0.94
N CYS A 62 26.98 -7.49 -0.39
CA CYS A 62 25.74 -8.02 -0.95
C CYS A 62 24.60 -7.98 0.06
N ASP A 63 23.45 -7.43 -0.34
CA ASP A 63 22.24 -7.32 0.48
C ASP A 63 21.39 -8.61 0.49
N ALA A 64 21.76 -9.66 -0.26
CA ALA A 64 21.04 -10.93 -0.24
C ALA A 64 21.30 -11.69 1.08
N GLU A 65 20.24 -12.07 1.79
CA GLU A 65 20.30 -12.69 3.13
C GLU A 65 21.13 -13.98 3.18
N ALA A 66 21.07 -14.80 2.13
CA ALA A 66 21.79 -16.08 2.02
C ALA A 66 22.99 -16.01 1.07
N CYS A 67 23.68 -14.87 1.02
CA CYS A 67 24.84 -14.73 0.16
C CYS A 67 26.05 -15.50 0.72
N HIS A 68 26.55 -16.47 -0.05
CA HIS A 68 27.77 -17.23 0.25
C HIS A 68 28.88 -17.00 -0.78
N HIS A 69 28.69 -16.03 -1.68
CA HIS A 69 29.67 -15.76 -2.72
C HIS A 69 30.89 -15.04 -2.15
N PRO A 70 32.10 -15.38 -2.61
CA PRO A 70 33.31 -14.70 -2.15
C PRO A 70 33.30 -13.23 -2.59
N SER A 71 33.91 -12.37 -1.77
CA SER A 71 33.97 -10.91 -1.98
C SER A 71 34.70 -10.47 -3.28
N GLN A 72 35.29 -11.40 -4.03
CA GLN A 72 35.91 -11.14 -5.34
C GLN A 72 34.93 -11.24 -6.50
N SER A 73 33.70 -11.73 -6.26
CA SER A 73 32.69 -11.83 -7.30
C SER A 73 32.15 -10.45 -7.69
N THR A 74 31.68 -10.32 -8.94
CA THR A 74 31.20 -9.03 -9.46
C THR A 74 29.96 -8.57 -8.70
N ILE A 75 30.06 -7.40 -8.08
CA ILE A 75 28.95 -6.76 -7.35
C ILE A 75 28.34 -5.67 -8.23
N GLN A 76 27.02 -5.68 -8.32
CA GLN A 76 26.24 -4.65 -8.98
C GLN A 76 25.45 -3.86 -7.94
N ARG A 77 25.54 -2.53 -8.00
CA ARG A 77 24.63 -1.63 -7.27
C ARG A 77 23.45 -1.26 -8.16
N LEU A 78 22.25 -1.53 -7.69
CA LEU A 78 21.01 -1.13 -8.34
C LEU A 78 20.67 0.34 -8.08
N SER A 79 19.75 0.89 -8.88
CA SER A 79 19.26 2.27 -8.74
C SER A 79 18.53 2.52 -7.42
N CYS A 80 17.99 1.47 -6.78
CA CYS A 80 17.43 1.54 -5.43
C CYS A 80 18.51 1.63 -4.33
N GLY A 81 19.79 1.49 -4.67
CA GLY A 81 20.92 1.61 -3.75
C GLY A 81 21.42 0.28 -3.19
N HIS A 82 20.60 -0.79 -3.23
CA HIS A 82 21.01 -2.13 -2.85
C HIS A 82 22.08 -2.69 -3.79
N THR A 83 22.93 -3.53 -3.23
CA THR A 83 24.06 -4.16 -3.91
C THR A 83 23.94 -5.66 -3.84
N PHE A 84 24.26 -6.32 -4.95
CA PHE A 84 24.20 -7.77 -5.01
C PHE A 84 25.31 -8.31 -5.89
N HIS A 85 25.81 -9.50 -5.57
CA HIS A 85 26.59 -10.27 -6.53
C HIS A 85 25.70 -10.64 -7.72
N SER A 86 26.25 -10.63 -8.94
CA SER A 86 25.46 -10.98 -10.14
C SER A 86 24.69 -12.30 -9.99
N PRO A 87 25.27 -13.40 -9.46
CA PRO A 87 24.55 -14.65 -9.25
C PRO A 87 23.43 -14.56 -8.20
N CYS A 88 23.49 -13.61 -7.26
CA CYS A 88 22.46 -13.41 -6.24
C CYS A 88 21.20 -12.70 -6.76
N MET A 89 21.22 -12.23 -8.01
CA MET A 89 20.08 -11.57 -8.66
C MET A 89 19.66 -12.24 -9.97
N SER A 90 20.25 -13.38 -10.31
CA SER A 90 19.89 -14.13 -11.50
C SER A 90 19.00 -15.31 -11.14
N ASP A 91 18.01 -15.60 -11.98
CA ASP A 91 17.33 -16.89 -11.95
C ASP A 91 18.24 -18.01 -12.52
N GLU A 92 17.75 -19.26 -12.53
CA GLU A 92 18.48 -20.40 -13.10
C GLU A 92 18.80 -20.23 -14.59
N GLY A 93 18.05 -19.37 -15.30
CA GLY A 93 18.28 -19.00 -16.70
C GLY A 93 19.21 -17.79 -16.89
N GLY A 94 19.75 -17.22 -15.82
CA GLY A 94 20.64 -16.05 -15.86
C GLY A 94 19.91 -14.71 -15.98
N ASN A 95 18.57 -14.67 -15.98
CA ASN A 95 17.81 -13.43 -16.10
C ASN A 95 17.84 -12.63 -14.81
N SER A 96 18.02 -11.32 -14.92
CA SER A 96 18.01 -10.43 -13.76
C SER A 96 16.60 -10.27 -13.18
N LEU A 97 16.43 -10.64 -11.91
CA LEU A 97 15.16 -10.59 -11.17
C LEU A 97 14.83 -9.19 -10.63
N GLY A 98 15.69 -8.19 -10.85
CA GLY A 98 15.59 -6.88 -10.20
C GLY A 98 15.91 -6.94 -8.69
N CYS A 99 15.55 -5.89 -7.95
CA CYS A 99 15.82 -5.87 -6.50
C CYS A 99 14.80 -6.73 -5.74
N ILE A 100 15.24 -7.90 -5.28
CA ILE A 100 14.46 -8.85 -4.47
C ILE A 100 13.95 -8.25 -3.14
N ILE A 101 14.59 -7.19 -2.65
CA ILE A 101 14.21 -6.51 -1.40
C ILE A 101 13.15 -5.42 -1.66
N CYS A 102 13.32 -4.62 -2.71
CA CYS A 102 12.40 -3.52 -3.00
C CYS A 102 11.09 -3.98 -3.62
N LEU A 103 11.10 -5.04 -4.43
CA LEU A 103 9.92 -5.48 -5.18
C LEU A 103 8.73 -5.85 -4.27
N PRO A 104 8.88 -6.67 -3.21
CA PRO A 104 7.77 -6.96 -2.30
C PRO A 104 7.23 -5.73 -1.59
N ASN A 105 8.13 -4.82 -1.19
CA ASN A 105 7.76 -3.56 -0.53
C ASN A 105 6.97 -2.63 -1.48
N LEU A 106 7.38 -2.55 -2.74
CA LEU A 106 6.66 -1.79 -3.77
C LEU A 106 5.26 -2.35 -4.02
N ILE A 107 5.13 -3.68 -4.14
CA ILE A 107 3.84 -4.33 -4.31
C ILE A 107 2.93 -4.03 -3.11
N SER A 108 3.46 -4.10 -1.88
CA SER A 108 2.71 -3.76 -0.66
C SER A 108 2.25 -2.30 -0.66
N ASP A 109 3.12 -1.36 -1.05
CA ASP A 109 2.77 0.07 -1.13
C ASP A 109 1.70 0.32 -2.20
N ILE A 110 1.79 -0.33 -3.36
CA ILE A 110 0.77 -0.26 -4.42
C ILE A 110 -0.56 -0.79 -3.90
N GLN A 111 -0.58 -1.95 -3.25
CA GLN A 111 -1.81 -2.52 -2.69
C GLN A 111 -2.46 -1.60 -1.67
N LYS A 112 -1.69 -1.02 -0.75
CA LYS A 112 -2.20 -0.06 0.25
C LYS A 112 -2.78 1.18 -0.41
N LEU A 113 -2.09 1.72 -1.41
CA LEU A 113 -2.56 2.89 -2.16
C LEU A 113 -3.87 2.57 -2.89
N SER A 114 -3.95 1.44 -3.59
CA SER A 114 -5.16 1.00 -4.29
C SER A 114 -6.32 0.78 -3.33
N GLN A 115 -6.10 0.16 -2.17
CA GLN A 115 -7.12 -0.03 -1.15
C GLN A 115 -7.62 1.30 -0.57
N SER A 116 -6.69 2.21 -0.24
CA SER A 116 -7.06 3.54 0.26
C SER A 116 -7.83 4.34 -0.78
N TRP A 117 -7.45 4.25 -2.05
CA TRP A 117 -8.13 4.89 -3.16
C TRP A 117 -9.55 4.34 -3.33
N ASN A 118 -9.69 3.02 -3.38
CA ASN A 118 -10.99 2.36 -3.49
C ASN A 118 -11.89 2.69 -2.30
N LYS A 119 -11.34 2.71 -1.08
CA LYS A 119 -12.09 3.11 0.11
C LYS A 119 -12.61 4.55 -0.01
N GLY A 120 -11.78 5.49 -0.47
CA GLY A 120 -12.20 6.87 -0.68
C GLY A 120 -13.25 7.06 -1.76
N LEU A 121 -13.21 6.23 -2.82
CA LEU A 121 -14.26 6.24 -3.86
C LEU A 121 -15.58 5.65 -3.36
N LEU A 122 -15.53 4.65 -2.48
CA LEU A 122 -16.71 3.95 -1.99
C LEU A 122 -17.28 4.57 -0.70
N SER A 123 -16.52 5.36 0.05
CA SER A 123 -16.96 5.91 1.33
C SER A 123 -18.15 6.88 1.22
N GLY A 124 -18.42 7.46 0.04
CA GLY A 124 -19.63 8.28 -0.17
C GLY A 124 -20.89 7.48 -0.52
N ILE A 125 -20.82 6.15 -0.59
CA ILE A 125 -21.96 5.27 -0.95
C ILE A 125 -22.66 4.72 0.31
N ASP A 126 -21.98 4.70 1.45
CA ASP A 126 -22.43 4.04 2.69
C ASP A 126 -22.98 5.03 3.75
N ASP A 127 -22.91 6.35 3.54
CA ASP A 127 -23.36 7.37 4.52
C ASP A 127 -24.83 7.83 4.35
N ASP A 128 -25.65 7.13 3.56
CA ASP A 128 -27.08 7.45 3.34
C ASP A 128 -28.02 6.31 3.79
N GLU A 129 -27.64 5.58 4.83
CA GLU A 129 -28.57 4.73 5.58
C GLU A 129 -28.73 5.37 6.96
N GLY A 130 -29.81 6.15 7.10
CA GLY A 130 -30.13 6.92 8.29
C GLY A 130 -30.05 6.06 9.54
N GLY A 131 -29.08 6.39 10.40
CA GLY A 131 -29.08 5.96 11.78
C GLY A 131 -30.19 6.68 12.52
N GLU A 132 -31.39 6.12 12.47
CA GLU A 132 -32.36 6.32 13.53
C GLU A 132 -32.14 5.20 14.54
N GLU A 133 -31.39 5.55 15.59
CA GLU A 133 -31.43 4.83 16.86
C GLU A 133 -32.86 4.96 17.38
N HIS A 134 -33.59 3.85 17.45
CA HIS A 134 -34.80 3.77 18.26
C HIS A 134 -34.80 2.47 19.06
N ASP A 135 -34.65 2.65 20.37
CA ASP A 135 -34.82 1.63 21.40
C ASP A 135 -36.31 1.25 21.54
N ASP A 136 -36.54 -0.02 21.89
CA ASP A 136 -37.76 -0.66 22.44
C ASP A 136 -39.03 -0.65 21.54
N TYR A 137 -39.78 -1.74 21.33
CA TYR A 137 -40.33 -2.71 22.29
C TYR A 137 -40.55 -4.10 21.64
N ASP A 138 -40.50 -5.13 22.48
CA ASP A 138 -41.09 -6.45 22.25
C ASP A 138 -42.58 -6.33 21.91
N ASP A 139 -43.03 -6.95 20.83
CA ASP A 139 -44.32 -7.65 20.80
C ASP A 139 -44.27 -8.75 19.74
N ASP A 140 -44.53 -9.98 20.19
CA ASP A 140 -44.75 -11.15 19.35
C ASP A 140 -46.09 -10.98 18.62
N ASP A 141 -46.11 -11.12 17.29
CA ASP A 141 -47.19 -11.88 16.66
C ASP A 141 -46.80 -12.38 15.27
N ASP A 142 -47.11 -13.66 15.12
CA ASP A 142 -46.97 -14.54 13.95
C ASP A 142 -47.98 -14.12 12.86
N ASP A 143 -47.49 -13.75 11.68
CA ASP A 143 -48.22 -14.11 10.46
C ASP A 143 -47.27 -14.20 9.26
N GLY A 144 -47.35 -15.33 8.58
CA GLY A 144 -46.44 -15.71 7.52
C GLY A 144 -46.68 -14.92 6.24
N ASP A 145 -45.60 -14.43 5.64
CA ASP A 145 -45.55 -14.30 4.19
C ASP A 145 -44.16 -14.62 3.63
N ASN A 146 -44.18 -15.60 2.74
CA ASN A 146 -43.03 -16.23 2.11
C ASN A 146 -42.49 -15.34 0.99
N TYR A 147 -41.56 -14.45 1.32
CA TYR A 147 -40.59 -13.93 0.37
C TYR A 147 -39.20 -14.22 0.91
N SER A 148 -38.49 -15.13 0.24
CA SER A 148 -37.07 -15.42 0.48
C SER A 148 -36.24 -14.15 0.34
N LYS A 149 -36.09 -13.43 1.46
CA LYS A 149 -35.20 -12.28 1.64
C LYS A 149 -33.78 -12.82 1.51
N LEU A 150 -33.20 -12.70 0.32
CA LEU A 150 -31.79 -13.00 0.09
C LEU A 150 -30.98 -12.15 1.07
N GLU A 151 -30.32 -12.80 2.03
CA GLU A 151 -29.49 -12.14 3.03
C GLU A 151 -28.42 -11.30 2.31
N LYS A 152 -28.40 -10.00 2.60
CA LYS A 152 -27.34 -9.11 2.14
C LYS A 152 -26.03 -9.58 2.78
N PRO A 153 -25.01 -9.97 2.00
CA PRO A 153 -23.73 -10.38 2.57
C PRO A 153 -23.12 -9.23 3.37
N LYS A 154 -22.68 -9.51 4.60
CA LYS A 154 -22.00 -8.54 5.48
C LYS A 154 -20.68 -8.01 4.89
N GLU A 155 -20.14 -8.69 3.89
CA GLU A 155 -18.90 -8.33 3.23
C GLU A 155 -19.11 -8.28 1.71
N LYS A 156 -19.04 -7.07 1.14
CA LYS A 156 -19.13 -6.83 -0.31
C LYS A 156 -17.82 -7.29 -0.97
N ASP A 157 -17.59 -8.60 -1.02
CA ASP A 157 -16.39 -9.22 -1.57
C ASP A 157 -16.40 -9.27 -3.11
N HIS A 158 -15.34 -9.82 -3.72
CA HIS A 158 -15.25 -9.91 -5.19
C HIS A 158 -16.37 -10.75 -5.84
N LYS A 159 -17.00 -11.65 -5.08
CA LYS A 159 -18.10 -12.48 -5.58
C LYS A 159 -19.40 -11.69 -5.57
N TYR A 160 -19.60 -10.86 -4.56
CA TYR A 160 -20.74 -9.94 -4.50
C TYR A 160 -20.82 -9.04 -5.74
N PHE A 161 -19.72 -8.42 -6.17
CA PHE A 161 -19.71 -7.54 -7.35
C PHE A 161 -19.96 -8.25 -8.69
N LYS A 162 -19.87 -9.59 -8.74
CA LYS A 162 -20.23 -10.41 -9.90
C LYS A 162 -21.60 -11.07 -9.77
N SER A 163 -22.28 -10.85 -8.64
CA SER A 163 -23.55 -11.51 -8.33
C SER A 163 -24.74 -10.78 -8.96
N PRO A 164 -25.85 -11.50 -9.22
CA PRO A 164 -27.12 -10.88 -9.59
C PRO A 164 -27.63 -9.86 -8.57
N LEU A 165 -27.29 -10.04 -7.29
CA LEU A 165 -27.67 -9.12 -6.21
C LEU A 165 -27.06 -7.73 -6.38
N PHE A 166 -25.81 -7.65 -6.85
CA PHE A 166 -25.17 -6.36 -7.14
C PHE A 166 -25.82 -5.69 -8.36
N VAL A 167 -26.17 -6.46 -9.40
CA VAL A 167 -26.87 -5.92 -10.57
C VAL A 167 -28.22 -5.33 -10.17
N GLN A 168 -28.98 -6.03 -9.33
CA GLN A 168 -30.26 -5.54 -8.80
C GLN A 168 -30.07 -4.27 -7.95
N HIS A 169 -29.06 -4.26 -7.07
CA HIS A 169 -28.75 -3.08 -6.25
C HIS A 169 -28.43 -1.84 -7.08
N ILE A 170 -27.67 -2.00 -8.17
CA ILE A 170 -27.38 -0.91 -9.11
C ILE A 170 -28.65 -0.45 -9.83
N GLN A 171 -29.49 -1.39 -10.28
CA GLN A 171 -30.75 -1.05 -10.95
C GLN A 171 -31.68 -0.24 -10.05
N GLU A 172 -31.84 -0.65 -8.79
CA GLU A 172 -32.63 0.08 -7.79
C GLU A 172 -32.11 1.51 -7.55
N LYS A 173 -30.78 1.69 -7.46
CA LYS A 173 -30.19 3.04 -7.33
C LYS A 173 -30.40 3.89 -8.58
N VAL A 174 -30.26 3.30 -9.77
CA VAL A 174 -30.50 3.99 -11.04
C VAL A 174 -31.96 4.46 -11.13
N ASP A 175 -32.91 3.63 -10.73
CA ASP A 175 -34.33 3.98 -10.80
C ASP A 175 -34.71 5.02 -9.74
N LYS A 176 -34.09 4.99 -8.55
CA LYS A 176 -34.22 6.07 -7.54
C LYS A 176 -33.72 7.41 -8.08
N ILE A 177 -32.59 7.42 -8.79
CA ILE A 177 -32.04 8.64 -9.42
C ILE A 177 -32.96 9.17 -10.52
N LYS A 178 -33.48 8.30 -11.40
CA LYS A 178 -34.42 8.71 -12.44
C LYS A 178 -35.69 9.34 -11.85
N SER A 179 -36.23 8.73 -10.79
CA SER A 179 -37.41 9.27 -10.09
C SER A 179 -37.13 10.63 -9.46
N ALA A 180 -35.96 10.84 -8.87
CA ALA A 180 -35.57 12.14 -8.31
C ALA A 180 -35.41 13.23 -9.39
N ILE A 181 -34.82 12.90 -10.54
CA ILE A 181 -34.66 13.83 -11.67
C ILE A 181 -36.03 14.22 -12.27
N ASN A 182 -36.92 13.24 -12.43
CA ASN A 182 -38.28 13.50 -12.93
C ASN A 182 -39.09 14.37 -11.94
N ALA A 183 -38.96 14.15 -10.64
CA ALA A 183 -39.60 14.98 -9.62
C ALA A 183 -39.10 16.44 -9.65
N GLN A 184 -37.81 16.67 -9.92
CA GLN A 184 -37.24 18.02 -10.05
C GLN A 184 -37.66 18.73 -11.34
N SER A 185 -37.89 17.98 -12.42
CA SER A 185 -38.30 18.53 -13.71
C SER A 185 -39.75 19.05 -13.68
N ILE A 186 -40.62 18.44 -12.86
CA ILE A 186 -42.02 18.87 -12.67
C ILE A 186 -42.10 20.16 -11.83
N SER A 187 -41.15 20.39 -10.92
CA SER A 187 -41.11 21.60 -10.06
C SER A 187 -40.62 22.88 -10.75
N HIS A 188 -40.19 22.81 -12.02
CA HIS A 188 -39.63 23.94 -12.76
C HIS A 188 -40.57 24.50 -13.85
N GLU A 189 -41.77 23.92 -14.02
CA GLU A 189 -42.78 24.36 -15.00
C GLU A 189 -44.02 25.04 -14.38
N GLU A 190 -44.01 25.38 -13.08
CA GLU A 190 -45.03 26.24 -12.43
C GLU A 190 -44.51 27.66 -12.15
#